data_AF-A0A673SYX5-F1
#
_entry.id   AF-A0A673SYX5-F1
#
_cell.length_a   1.000
_cell.length_b   1.000
_cell.length_c   1.000
_cell.angle_alpha   90.00
_cell.angle_beta   90.00
_cell.angle_gamma   90.00
#
_symmetry.space_group_name_H-M   'P 1'
#
loop_
_entity.id
_entity.type
_entity.pdbx_description
1 polymer ?
#
loop_
_entity_poly.entity_id
_entity_poly.type
_entity_poly.pdbx_seq_one_letter_code
_entity_poly.pdbx_strand_id
1 'polypeptide(L)'
;MLPQRLLLPTLLGLLSLCSALGQKCIKYKVSNCRDCVESGPGCAWCQKLNFTGLGEPDSVRCDTREQLLLKGCAADDIMDPRSLAEPQYDQEGGQKQLFPQKVTLYLRPGQAAAFNVTFRRAKGYPIDLYYLMDLSYSMLDDLINVKKLGGDLLRALNEITESGRIGFGSFVDKTVLPFVNTHPEKLRNPCPNKEKECQAPFAFRHVLKLTNNSNQFQTEVGKQLISGNLDAPEGGLDAMMQVAACPEEIGWRNVTRLLVFATDDGFHFAGDGKLGAILTPNDGRCHLEDNLYKRSNEFVGAGSTGKGGREGPRTKLTEVIPKSAVGELSEDSSNVVQLIKNAYNKLSSRVFLDHNALPNTLKVTYDSFCSNGVSQVDQPRGDCDGVQINVPITFQVKVTATECIQEQSFVIRALGFTDTVTVRVLPQCECRCRALSRERGLCGGKGSMECGVCLVWGHFWLWAALAGLSNLRGTLRPLERPAWWGSCKHGCRGLAPGQGLRRDAPQTALKEEVGPQDPTIGFRRSLSPGESSS
;
A
#
# COMPACT_ATOMS: atom_id res chain seq x y z
N MET A 1 2.22 71.48 20.80
CA MET A 1 3.44 71.38 21.62
C MET A 1 3.88 69.92 21.65
N LEU A 2 5.04 69.60 21.05
CA LEU A 2 5.80 68.36 21.24
C LEU A 2 6.39 68.32 22.69
N PRO A 3 7.09 67.27 23.17
CA PRO A 3 7.04 65.82 22.90
C PRO A 3 7.26 64.94 24.17
N GLN A 4 7.02 63.62 24.14
CA GLN A 4 7.93 62.64 24.79
C GLN A 4 7.65 61.16 24.42
N ARG A 5 8.62 60.59 23.66
CA ARG A 5 9.26 59.25 23.72
C ARG A 5 8.37 57.99 23.70
N LEU A 6 8.40 57.24 22.59
CA LEU A 6 9.27 56.07 22.33
C LEU A 6 9.07 54.89 23.30
N LEU A 7 8.43 53.82 22.84
CA LEU A 7 8.78 52.42 23.13
C LEU A 7 8.23 51.51 22.00
N LEU A 8 9.13 50.80 21.34
CA LEU A 8 8.90 49.83 20.26
C LEU A 8 8.33 48.49 20.79
N PRO A 9 7.75 47.65 19.92
CA PRO A 9 7.10 46.40 20.27
C PRO A 9 8.08 45.22 20.33
N THR A 10 7.98 44.36 21.34
CA THR A 10 8.63 43.04 21.35
C THR A 10 7.61 41.98 21.74
N LEU A 11 6.80 41.55 20.78
CA LEU A 11 5.97 40.35 20.90
C LEU A 11 5.90 39.59 19.57
N LEU A 12 7.06 39.39 18.93
CA LEU A 12 7.28 38.37 17.91
C LEU A 12 8.50 37.56 18.34
N GLY A 13 8.28 36.40 18.96
CA GLY A 13 9.38 35.53 19.36
C GLY A 13 8.99 34.44 20.33
N LEU A 14 7.87 33.74 20.11
CA LEU A 14 7.47 32.59 20.95
C LEU A 14 6.75 31.45 20.20
N LEU A 15 6.82 31.42 18.86
CA LEU A 15 6.21 30.34 18.05
C LEU A 15 7.20 29.70 17.08
N SER A 16 8.41 29.37 17.56
CA SER A 16 9.31 28.45 16.87
C SER A 16 10.21 27.71 17.85
N LEU A 17 9.62 27.06 18.85
CA LEU A 17 10.23 25.86 19.45
C LEU A 17 9.66 24.63 18.74
N CYS A 18 10.03 24.46 17.47
CA CYS A 18 10.10 23.11 16.93
C CYS A 18 11.22 22.39 17.68
N SER A 19 10.86 21.25 18.25
CA SER A 19 11.66 20.33 19.03
C SER A 19 13.07 20.11 18.46
N ALA A 20 14.06 20.84 18.96
CA ALA A 20 15.45 20.42 18.85
C ALA A 20 15.68 19.28 19.85
N LEU A 21 15.14 18.08 19.53
CA LEU A 21 15.63 16.87 20.17
C LEU A 21 17.12 16.78 19.82
N GLY A 22 17.99 16.99 20.81
CA GLY A 22 19.42 16.74 20.65
C GLY A 22 19.60 15.35 20.04
N GLN A 23 20.12 15.31 18.81
CA GLN A 23 20.29 14.05 18.09
C GLN A 23 21.23 13.17 18.93
N LYS A 24 20.75 11.99 19.37
CA LYS A 24 21.57 11.04 20.12
C LYS A 24 22.25 10.09 19.14
N CYS A 25 23.56 9.90 19.29
CA CYS A 25 24.30 8.84 18.59
C CYS A 25 24.57 7.68 19.55
N ILE A 26 23.90 6.54 19.32
CA ILE A 26 24.11 5.32 20.11
C ILE A 26 25.10 4.45 19.37
N LYS A 27 26.31 4.26 19.92
CA LYS A 27 27.39 3.52 19.26
C LYS A 27 27.17 2.01 19.42
N TYR A 28 26.87 1.30 18.34
CA TYR A 28 26.75 -0.17 18.36
C TYR A 28 27.78 -0.81 17.43
N LYS A 29 28.76 -1.53 17.99
CA LYS A 29 29.80 -2.28 17.24
C LYS A 29 30.47 -1.48 16.11
N VAL A 30 30.76 -0.21 16.33
CA VAL A 30 31.32 0.67 15.30
C VAL A 30 32.79 0.37 15.04
N SER A 31 33.11 -0.12 13.83
CA SER A 31 34.49 -0.37 13.38
C SER A 31 34.92 0.49 12.19
N ASN A 32 33.96 0.98 11.41
CA ASN A 32 34.19 1.78 10.21
C ASN A 32 33.10 2.87 10.07
N CYS A 33 33.23 3.69 9.02
CA CYS A 33 32.30 4.80 8.78
C CYS A 33 30.86 4.33 8.50
N ARG A 34 30.69 3.24 7.76
CA ARG A 34 29.37 2.67 7.45
C ARG A 34 28.65 2.19 8.71
N ASP A 35 29.34 1.45 9.59
CA ASP A 35 28.78 1.00 10.88
C ASP A 35 28.29 2.20 11.72
N CYS A 36 29.01 3.33 11.65
CA CYS A 36 28.63 4.56 12.33
C CYS A 36 27.35 5.18 11.76
N VAL A 37 27.23 5.23 10.43
CA VAL A 37 26.03 5.75 9.75
C VAL A 37 24.81 4.87 10.05
N GLU A 38 25.00 3.55 10.07
CA GLU A 38 23.98 2.56 10.41
C GLU A 38 23.56 2.60 11.88
N SER A 39 24.42 3.08 12.79
CA SER A 39 24.12 3.18 14.22
C SER A 39 22.97 4.15 14.55
N GLY A 40 22.70 5.12 13.68
CA GLY A 40 21.52 5.96 13.80
C GLY A 40 21.62 7.28 13.04
N PRO A 41 20.51 8.02 12.89
CA PRO A 41 20.44 9.24 12.07
C PRO A 41 21.20 10.44 12.65
N GLY A 42 21.55 10.39 13.93
CA GLY A 42 22.33 11.43 14.63
C GLY A 42 23.84 11.20 14.63
N CYS A 43 24.31 10.08 14.11
CA CYS A 43 25.74 9.74 14.11
C CYS A 43 26.47 10.36 12.93
N ALA A 44 27.73 10.72 13.11
CA ALA A 44 28.60 11.21 12.06
C ALA A 44 30.01 10.65 12.31
N TRP A 45 30.83 10.62 11.26
CA TRP A 45 32.15 10.01 11.32
C TRP A 45 33.25 11.01 10.97
N CYS A 46 34.31 11.06 11.76
CA CYS A 46 35.48 11.91 11.48
C CYS A 46 36.55 11.17 10.67
N GLN A 47 36.80 11.61 9.44
CA GLN A 47 37.83 11.05 8.55
C GLN A 47 39.26 11.57 8.83
N LYS A 48 39.42 12.57 9.70
CA LYS A 48 40.71 13.21 10.00
C LYS A 48 41.75 12.18 10.50
N LEU A 49 42.93 12.19 9.89
CA LEU A 49 44.07 11.36 10.33
C LEU A 49 44.54 11.79 11.73
N ASN A 50 45.03 10.82 12.52
CA ASN A 50 45.52 11.06 13.90
C ASN A 50 44.49 11.75 14.83
N PHE A 51 43.20 11.58 14.55
CA PHE A 51 42.12 12.08 15.42
C PHE A 51 41.96 11.26 16.71
N THR A 52 42.27 9.96 16.65
CA THR A 52 42.25 9.08 17.81
C THR A 52 43.51 9.30 18.66
N GLY A 53 43.31 9.60 19.94
CA GLY A 53 44.41 9.73 20.89
C GLY A 53 45.09 8.39 21.19
N LEU A 54 46.29 8.44 21.77
CA LEU A 54 47.02 7.24 22.19
C LEU A 54 46.18 6.45 23.21
N GLY A 55 45.75 5.23 22.84
CA GLY A 55 44.94 4.35 23.69
C GLY A 55 43.43 4.53 23.57
N GLU A 56 42.94 5.49 22.76
CA GLU A 56 41.51 5.61 22.46
C GLU A 56 41.07 4.62 21.38
N PRO A 57 39.87 4.03 21.48
CA PRO A 57 39.32 3.18 20.43
C PRO A 57 38.88 3.99 19.20
N ASP A 58 38.94 3.39 18.02
CA ASP A 58 38.45 4.02 16.77
C ASP A 58 36.95 4.35 16.79
N SER A 59 36.17 3.75 17.69
CA SER A 59 34.77 4.10 17.91
C SER A 59 34.55 5.56 18.34
N VAL A 60 35.59 6.25 18.82
CA VAL A 60 35.50 7.68 19.15
C VAL A 60 35.39 8.57 17.90
N ARG A 61 35.76 8.06 16.72
CA ARG A 61 35.52 8.76 15.44
C ARG A 61 34.06 8.85 15.07
N CYS A 62 33.21 8.03 15.69
CA CYS A 62 31.76 8.05 15.54
C CYS A 62 31.11 8.79 16.70
N ASP A 63 30.50 9.94 16.44
CA ASP A 63 29.70 10.67 17.42
C ASP A 63 28.74 11.63 16.72
N THR A 64 27.97 12.40 17.48
CA THR A 64 27.20 13.53 16.97
C THR A 64 28.12 14.58 16.33
N ARG A 65 27.60 15.31 15.35
CA ARG A 65 28.36 16.34 14.63
C ARG A 65 28.94 17.39 15.57
N GLU A 66 28.16 17.79 16.58
CA GLU A 66 28.54 18.76 17.58
C GLU A 66 29.73 18.27 18.43
N GLN A 67 29.69 17.01 18.88
CA GLN A 67 30.77 16.44 19.69
C GLN A 67 32.06 16.25 18.87
N LEU A 68 31.95 15.89 17.59
CA LEU A 68 33.12 15.79 16.71
C LEU A 68 33.80 17.14 16.49
N LEU A 69 33.02 18.21 16.31
CA LEU A 69 33.54 19.58 16.20
C LEU A 69 34.23 20.01 17.50
N LEU A 70 33.60 19.75 18.66
CA LEU A 70 34.18 20.04 19.97
C LEU A 70 35.49 19.29 20.23
N LYS A 71 35.59 18.05 19.76
CA LYS A 71 36.82 17.24 19.84
C LYS A 71 37.90 17.65 18.82
N GLY A 72 37.61 18.60 17.92
CA GLY A 72 38.59 19.15 16.98
C GLY A 72 38.67 18.43 15.63
N CYS A 73 37.59 17.76 15.22
CA CYS A 73 37.40 17.33 13.83
C CYS A 73 37.00 18.54 12.98
N ALA A 74 37.65 18.75 11.83
CA ALA A 74 37.27 19.83 10.92
C ALA A 74 35.90 19.53 10.29
N ALA A 75 35.10 20.57 10.01
CA ALA A 75 33.76 20.39 9.45
C ALA A 75 33.76 19.61 8.11
N ASP A 76 34.77 19.82 7.26
CA ASP A 76 34.95 19.14 5.98
C ASP A 76 35.43 17.68 6.13
N ASP A 77 35.93 17.32 7.31
CA ASP A 77 36.36 15.95 7.65
C ASP A 77 35.24 15.13 8.30
N ILE A 78 34.07 15.74 8.54
CA ILE A 78 32.90 15.04 9.11
C ILE A 78 32.06 14.47 7.97
N MET A 79 32.01 13.14 7.90
CA MET A 79 31.14 12.38 7.02
C MET A 79 29.78 12.21 7.70
N ASP A 80 28.77 12.89 7.17
CA ASP A 80 27.40 12.87 7.66
C ASP A 80 26.43 12.76 6.46
N PRO A 81 26.37 11.60 5.78
CA PRO A 81 25.42 11.39 4.70
C PRO A 81 23.99 11.57 5.23
N ARG A 82 23.17 12.34 4.50
CA ARG A 82 21.79 12.63 4.88
C ARG A 82 20.82 12.09 3.84
N SER A 83 19.63 11.71 4.30
CA SER A 83 18.53 11.34 3.41
C SER A 83 18.13 12.51 2.51
N LEU A 84 17.88 12.23 1.23
CA LEU A 84 17.53 13.23 0.21
C LEU A 84 16.44 12.68 -0.71
N ALA A 85 15.61 13.58 -1.23
CA ALA A 85 14.66 13.27 -2.30
C ALA A 85 14.92 14.17 -3.52
N GLU A 86 14.98 13.56 -4.69
CA GLU A 86 15.17 14.23 -5.98
C GLU A 86 13.94 14.01 -6.87
N PRO A 87 12.98 14.94 -6.87
CA PRO A 87 11.81 14.86 -7.74
C PRO A 87 12.17 15.20 -9.19
N GLN A 88 11.62 14.45 -10.13
CA GLN A 88 11.78 14.64 -11.56
C GLN A 88 10.41 14.85 -12.20
N TYR A 89 10.26 16.01 -12.85
CA TYR A 89 9.04 16.38 -13.57
C TYR A 89 9.25 16.09 -15.05
N ASP A 90 8.40 15.24 -15.63
CA ASP A 90 8.41 15.06 -17.08
C ASP A 90 7.97 16.37 -17.75
N GLN A 91 8.72 16.85 -18.74
CA GLN A 91 8.42 18.12 -19.40
C GLN A 91 7.29 18.05 -20.44
N GLU A 92 6.82 16.88 -20.89
CA GLU A 92 5.78 16.80 -21.91
C GLU A 92 4.99 15.48 -21.85
N GLY A 93 3.69 15.55 -22.15
CA GLY A 93 2.85 14.41 -22.51
C GLY A 93 1.67 14.10 -21.58
N GLY A 94 0.45 14.42 -22.04
CA GLY A 94 -0.84 13.97 -21.49
C GLY A 94 -1.48 14.86 -20.41
N GLN A 95 -2.80 14.74 -20.23
CA GLN A 95 -3.53 15.35 -19.10
C GLN A 95 -3.17 14.60 -17.80
N LYS A 96 -1.96 14.79 -17.26
CA LYS A 96 -1.56 14.22 -15.96
C LYS A 96 -2.13 15.06 -14.82
N GLN A 97 -2.60 14.38 -13.78
CA GLN A 97 -3.20 14.94 -12.57
C GLN A 97 -2.28 14.82 -11.35
N LEU A 98 -1.24 13.97 -11.41
CA LEU A 98 -0.32 13.69 -10.30
C LEU A 98 1.13 14.04 -10.67
N PHE A 99 1.81 14.77 -9.78
CA PHE A 99 3.17 15.29 -9.98
C PHE A 99 3.99 15.20 -8.68
N PRO A 100 5.33 14.99 -8.73
CA PRO A 100 6.14 14.63 -9.90
C PRO A 100 5.83 13.21 -10.40
N GLN A 101 6.34 12.83 -11.57
CA GLN A 101 6.13 11.47 -12.11
C GLN A 101 7.16 10.48 -11.58
N LYS A 102 8.36 10.95 -11.27
CA LYS A 102 9.46 10.15 -10.76
C LYS A 102 10.12 10.84 -9.58
N VAL A 103 10.52 10.05 -8.59
CA VAL A 103 11.29 10.53 -7.44
C VAL A 103 12.41 9.54 -7.18
N THR A 104 13.63 10.02 -7.06
CA THR A 104 14.76 9.23 -6.56
C THR A 104 15.00 9.59 -5.11
N LEU A 105 14.91 8.61 -4.22
CA LEU A 105 15.19 8.75 -2.79
C LEU A 105 16.55 8.15 -2.47
N TYR A 106 17.34 8.89 -1.72
CA TYR A 106 18.56 8.41 -1.08
C TYR A 106 18.26 8.29 0.40
N LEU A 107 18.16 7.07 0.93
CA LEU A 107 17.71 6.84 2.30
C LEU A 107 18.85 6.39 3.20
N ARG A 108 19.06 7.15 4.28
CA ARG A 108 19.85 6.74 5.43
C ARG A 108 18.95 6.06 6.47
N PRO A 109 19.39 4.94 7.08
CA PRO A 109 18.60 4.26 8.11
C PRO A 109 18.20 5.19 9.26
N GLY A 110 16.91 5.16 9.62
CA GLY A 110 16.32 5.97 10.68
C GLY A 110 16.11 7.45 10.35
N GLN A 111 16.53 7.93 9.16
CA GLN A 111 16.30 9.30 8.72
C GLN A 111 15.29 9.36 7.57
N ALA A 112 14.17 10.05 7.77
CA ALA A 112 13.17 10.24 6.73
C ALA A 112 13.69 11.13 5.58
N ALA A 113 13.42 10.75 4.33
CA ALA A 113 13.39 11.68 3.20
C ALA A 113 11.96 12.13 2.96
N ALA A 114 11.76 13.42 2.67
CA ALA A 114 10.45 13.98 2.39
C ALA A 114 10.40 14.59 0.99
N PHE A 115 9.29 14.39 0.29
CA PHE A 115 9.01 15.04 -0.99
C PHE A 115 7.52 15.33 -1.13
N ASN A 116 7.19 16.33 -1.95
CA ASN A 116 5.81 16.73 -2.17
C ASN A 116 5.24 16.08 -3.42
N VAL A 117 4.04 15.53 -3.30
CA VAL A 117 3.21 15.07 -4.40
C VAL A 117 2.03 16.04 -4.53
N THR A 118 1.92 16.69 -5.68
CA THR A 118 0.81 17.58 -6.01
C THR A 118 -0.22 16.84 -6.84
N PHE A 119 -1.48 16.91 -6.41
CA PHE A 119 -2.61 16.42 -7.20
C PHE A 119 -3.46 17.60 -7.67
N ARG A 120 -3.79 17.64 -8.97
CA ARG A 120 -4.71 18.63 -9.55
C ARG A 120 -5.82 17.90 -10.29
N ARG A 121 -7.07 18.10 -9.83
CA ARG A 121 -8.25 17.55 -10.49
C ARG A 121 -8.47 18.25 -11.83
N ALA A 122 -8.30 17.55 -12.96
CA ALA A 122 -8.51 18.11 -14.29
C ALA A 122 -10.00 18.18 -14.65
N LYS A 123 -10.39 19.20 -15.43
CA LYS A 123 -11.72 19.25 -16.07
C LYS A 123 -11.69 18.40 -17.34
N GLY A 124 -12.76 17.65 -17.60
CA GLY A 124 -12.93 16.94 -18.86
C GLY A 124 -12.03 15.71 -19.04
N TYR A 125 -11.49 15.15 -17.94
CA TYR A 125 -10.73 13.89 -18.02
C TYR A 125 -11.63 12.78 -18.59
N PRO A 126 -11.15 11.90 -19.49
CA PRO A 126 -12.00 10.90 -20.13
C PRO A 126 -12.62 9.93 -19.12
N ILE A 127 -13.87 9.53 -19.37
CA ILE A 127 -14.63 8.63 -18.51
C ILE A 127 -15.11 7.44 -19.32
N ASP A 128 -14.88 6.24 -18.79
CA ASP A 128 -15.55 5.03 -19.21
C ASP A 128 -16.61 4.68 -18.15
N LEU A 129 -17.87 4.57 -18.57
CA LEU A 129 -18.97 4.15 -17.71
C LEU A 129 -19.50 2.80 -18.19
N TYR A 130 -19.47 1.81 -17.31
CA TYR A 130 -20.09 0.52 -17.55
C TYR A 130 -21.33 0.37 -16.67
N TYR A 131 -22.49 0.21 -17.30
CA TYR A 131 -23.77 0.03 -16.62
C TYR A 131 -24.03 -1.46 -16.44
N LEU A 132 -24.01 -1.92 -15.20
CA LEU A 132 -24.23 -3.30 -14.81
C LEU A 132 -25.61 -3.41 -14.16
N MET A 133 -26.55 -4.02 -14.89
CA MET A 133 -27.96 -4.04 -14.53
C MET A 133 -28.42 -5.43 -14.13
N ASP A 134 -29.17 -5.49 -13.04
CA ASP A 134 -29.96 -6.64 -12.67
C ASP A 134 -31.14 -6.84 -13.64
N LEU A 135 -31.29 -8.05 -14.17
CA LEU A 135 -32.41 -8.43 -15.02
C LEU A 135 -33.32 -9.49 -14.37
N SER A 136 -33.33 -9.57 -13.04
CA SER A 136 -34.34 -10.29 -12.26
C SER A 136 -35.75 -9.80 -12.60
N TYR A 137 -36.78 -10.60 -12.30
CA TYR A 137 -38.14 -10.31 -12.74
C TYR A 137 -38.70 -8.99 -12.18
N SER A 138 -38.23 -8.57 -11.01
CA SER A 138 -38.67 -7.34 -10.34
C SER A 138 -38.20 -6.08 -11.07
N MET A 139 -37.05 -6.13 -11.75
CA MET A 139 -36.46 -5.01 -12.53
C MET A 139 -37.15 -4.75 -13.90
N LEU A 140 -38.38 -5.24 -14.10
CA LEU A 140 -39.06 -5.20 -15.40
C LEU A 140 -39.38 -3.77 -15.88
N ASP A 141 -39.89 -2.93 -14.99
CA ASP A 141 -40.20 -1.53 -15.24
C ASP A 141 -38.93 -0.68 -15.35
N ASP A 142 -37.93 -0.93 -14.52
CA ASP A 142 -36.60 -0.34 -14.65
C ASP A 142 -36.01 -0.57 -16.04
N LEU A 143 -36.10 -1.80 -16.56
CA LEU A 143 -35.58 -2.14 -17.88
C LEU A 143 -36.27 -1.32 -18.98
N ILE A 144 -37.57 -1.05 -18.88
CA ILE A 144 -38.31 -0.23 -19.84
C ILE A 144 -37.76 1.20 -19.86
N ASN A 145 -37.40 1.76 -18.70
CA ASN A 145 -36.88 3.11 -18.60
C ASN A 145 -35.40 3.19 -18.96
N VAL A 146 -34.57 2.21 -18.58
CA VAL A 146 -33.17 2.11 -18.98
C VAL A 146 -33.03 1.98 -20.50
N LYS A 147 -33.95 1.29 -21.17
CA LYS A 147 -34.03 1.26 -22.66
C LYS A 147 -34.20 2.65 -23.28
N LYS A 148 -34.91 3.56 -22.61
CA LYS A 148 -35.08 4.96 -23.05
C LYS A 148 -33.88 5.83 -22.66
N LEU A 149 -33.21 5.47 -21.57
CA LEU A 149 -32.16 6.23 -20.92
C LEU A 149 -30.83 6.27 -21.70
N GLY A 150 -30.57 5.33 -22.60
CA GLY A 150 -29.28 5.22 -23.28
C GLY A 150 -28.75 6.52 -23.90
N GLY A 151 -29.63 7.26 -24.58
CA GLY A 151 -29.28 8.56 -25.16
C GLY A 151 -29.05 9.65 -24.10
N ASP A 152 -29.86 9.67 -23.05
CA ASP A 152 -29.77 10.67 -21.98
C ASP A 152 -28.56 10.44 -21.07
N LEU A 153 -28.17 9.18 -20.83
CA LEU A 153 -27.00 8.82 -20.04
C LEU A 153 -25.70 9.23 -20.73
N LEU A 154 -25.59 8.95 -22.04
CA LEU A 154 -24.42 9.40 -22.80
C LEU A 154 -24.38 10.93 -22.92
N ARG A 155 -25.54 11.58 -23.10
CA ARG A 155 -25.63 13.06 -23.09
C ARG A 155 -25.15 13.64 -21.75
N ALA A 156 -25.60 13.06 -20.64
CA ALA A 156 -25.19 13.46 -19.31
C ALA A 156 -23.69 13.24 -19.05
N LEU A 157 -23.11 12.15 -19.56
CA LEU A 157 -21.66 11.93 -19.52
C LEU A 157 -20.91 12.99 -20.32
N ASN A 158 -21.43 13.36 -21.49
CA ASN A 158 -20.83 14.37 -22.36
C ASN A 158 -20.87 15.80 -21.76
N GLU A 159 -21.76 16.07 -20.81
CA GLU A 159 -21.76 17.32 -20.04
C GLU A 159 -20.60 17.39 -19.02
N ILE A 160 -20.10 16.23 -18.57
CA ILE A 160 -19.03 16.12 -17.57
C ILE A 160 -17.65 16.02 -18.26
N THR A 161 -17.57 15.25 -19.34
CA THR A 161 -16.33 14.98 -20.07
C THR A 161 -16.52 15.04 -21.57
N GLU A 162 -15.51 15.53 -22.28
CA GLU A 162 -15.51 15.56 -23.75
C GLU A 162 -15.28 14.16 -24.35
N SER A 163 -14.80 13.19 -23.56
CA SER A 163 -14.45 11.85 -24.02
C SER A 163 -15.08 10.76 -23.15
N GLY A 164 -16.40 10.63 -23.25
CA GLY A 164 -17.19 9.57 -22.62
C GLY A 164 -17.27 8.30 -23.47
N ARG A 165 -17.15 7.12 -22.84
CA ARG A 165 -17.62 5.85 -23.41
C ARG A 165 -18.60 5.18 -22.46
N ILE A 166 -19.55 4.46 -23.05
CA ILE A 166 -20.60 3.74 -22.34
C ILE A 166 -20.61 2.27 -22.76
N GLY A 167 -20.76 1.37 -21.80
CA GLY A 167 -20.90 -0.07 -21.99
C GLY A 167 -22.04 -0.61 -21.14
N PHE A 168 -22.50 -1.81 -21.46
CA PHE A 168 -23.63 -2.45 -20.77
C PHE A 168 -23.35 -3.93 -20.51
N GLY A 169 -23.72 -4.38 -19.33
CA GLY A 169 -23.79 -5.79 -18.96
C GLY A 169 -25.00 -6.05 -18.10
N SER A 170 -25.43 -7.31 -18.07
CA SER A 170 -26.55 -7.76 -17.26
C SER A 170 -26.16 -8.93 -16.39
N PHE A 171 -26.84 -9.08 -15.26
CA PHE A 171 -26.69 -10.24 -14.38
C PHE A 171 -28.05 -10.67 -13.79
N VAL A 172 -28.09 -11.89 -13.29
CA VAL A 172 -29.17 -12.44 -12.45
C VAL A 172 -28.48 -13.24 -11.35
N ASP A 173 -28.36 -14.56 -11.51
CA ASP A 173 -27.66 -15.40 -10.55
C ASP A 173 -27.12 -16.71 -11.17
N LYS A 174 -26.38 -17.47 -10.36
CA LYS A 174 -25.83 -18.78 -10.68
C LYS A 174 -26.93 -19.73 -11.12
N THR A 175 -26.70 -20.47 -12.19
CA THR A 175 -27.74 -21.29 -12.82
C THR A 175 -27.87 -22.69 -12.20
N VAL A 176 -27.74 -22.79 -10.87
CA VAL A 176 -27.88 -24.03 -10.09
C VAL A 176 -28.83 -23.80 -8.91
N LEU A 177 -29.42 -24.88 -8.39
CA LEU A 177 -30.15 -24.81 -7.13
C LEU A 177 -29.19 -24.46 -5.97
N PRO A 178 -29.65 -23.73 -4.93
CA PRO A 178 -31.01 -23.23 -4.74
C PRO A 178 -31.32 -21.87 -5.39
N PHE A 179 -30.34 -21.26 -6.06
CA PHE A 179 -30.45 -19.89 -6.60
C PHE A 179 -31.47 -19.77 -7.73
N VAL A 180 -31.51 -20.75 -8.64
CA VAL A 180 -32.51 -20.82 -9.70
C VAL A 180 -33.23 -22.17 -9.71
N ASN A 181 -34.45 -22.18 -10.23
CA ASN A 181 -35.19 -23.41 -10.45
C ASN A 181 -34.66 -24.15 -11.69
N THR A 182 -33.95 -25.26 -11.47
CA THR A 182 -33.33 -26.07 -12.54
C THR A 182 -34.30 -27.03 -13.24
N HIS A 183 -35.61 -26.94 -13.01
CA HIS A 183 -36.60 -27.71 -13.77
C HIS A 183 -36.59 -27.28 -15.25
N PRO A 184 -36.59 -28.20 -16.23
CA PRO A 184 -36.41 -27.85 -17.65
C PRO A 184 -37.36 -26.78 -18.20
N GLU A 185 -38.63 -26.77 -17.77
CA GLU A 185 -39.60 -25.74 -18.16
C GLU A 185 -39.25 -24.36 -17.58
N LYS A 186 -38.76 -24.32 -16.34
CA LYS A 186 -38.40 -23.07 -15.64
C LYS A 186 -37.04 -22.53 -16.09
N LEU A 187 -36.13 -23.38 -16.53
CA LEU A 187 -34.91 -22.93 -17.21
C LEU A 187 -35.20 -22.31 -18.58
N ARG A 188 -36.26 -22.75 -19.26
CA ARG A 188 -36.69 -22.15 -20.54
C ARG A 188 -37.46 -20.84 -20.34
N ASN A 189 -38.35 -20.79 -19.36
CA ASN A 189 -39.08 -19.58 -18.99
C ASN A 189 -39.14 -19.47 -17.44
N PRO A 190 -38.24 -18.69 -16.82
CA PRO A 190 -38.20 -18.57 -15.36
C PRO A 190 -39.33 -17.71 -14.80
N CYS A 191 -40.02 -16.93 -15.64
CA CYS A 191 -40.98 -15.97 -15.17
C CYS A 191 -42.20 -16.59 -14.48
N PRO A 192 -42.80 -15.88 -13.50
CA PRO A 192 -43.98 -16.36 -12.81
C PRO A 192 -45.18 -16.52 -13.75
N ASN A 193 -45.38 -15.54 -14.65
CA ASN A 193 -46.42 -15.58 -15.68
C ASN A 193 -45.88 -16.22 -16.97
N LYS A 194 -46.49 -17.33 -17.40
CA LYS A 194 -46.11 -18.07 -18.61
C LYS A 194 -46.33 -17.27 -19.91
N GLU A 195 -47.20 -16.27 -19.89
CA GLU A 195 -47.52 -15.44 -21.06
C GLU A 195 -46.48 -14.35 -21.32
N LYS A 196 -45.62 -14.05 -20.34
CA LYS A 196 -44.52 -13.11 -20.53
C LYS A 196 -43.30 -13.83 -21.09
N GLU A 197 -42.75 -13.28 -22.17
CA GLU A 197 -41.48 -13.73 -22.72
C GLU A 197 -40.34 -13.32 -21.81
N CYS A 198 -39.63 -14.32 -21.27
CA CYS A 198 -38.46 -14.13 -20.44
C CYS A 198 -37.31 -14.97 -20.97
N GLN A 199 -36.11 -14.44 -20.80
CA GLN A 199 -34.90 -15.18 -21.16
C GLN A 199 -34.56 -16.22 -20.10
N ALA A 200 -33.82 -17.26 -20.51
CA ALA A 200 -33.30 -18.27 -19.59
C ALA A 200 -32.39 -17.64 -18.54
N PRO A 201 -32.34 -18.18 -17.30
CA PRO A 201 -31.45 -17.69 -16.25
C PRO A 201 -29.98 -17.73 -16.65
N PHE A 202 -29.20 -16.74 -16.20
CA PHE A 202 -27.76 -16.63 -16.45
C PHE A 202 -27.10 -15.81 -15.34
N ALA A 203 -25.82 -16.10 -15.05
CA ALA A 203 -25.09 -15.38 -14.01
C ALA A 203 -24.69 -13.98 -14.46
N PHE A 204 -23.87 -13.87 -15.50
CA PHE A 204 -23.42 -12.60 -16.06
C PHE A 204 -23.30 -12.67 -17.58
N ARG A 205 -23.77 -11.63 -18.26
CA ARG A 205 -23.61 -11.44 -19.70
C ARG A 205 -23.06 -10.05 -19.98
N HIS A 206 -21.92 -10.01 -20.67
CA HIS A 206 -21.43 -8.81 -21.31
C HIS A 206 -22.24 -8.59 -22.60
N VAL A 207 -22.94 -7.46 -22.71
CA VAL A 207 -23.83 -7.19 -23.84
C VAL A 207 -23.18 -6.22 -24.82
N LEU A 208 -22.62 -5.13 -24.30
CA LEU A 208 -22.06 -4.07 -25.11
C LEU A 208 -20.72 -3.60 -24.57
N LYS A 209 -19.69 -3.77 -25.40
CA LYS A 209 -18.35 -3.20 -25.22
C LYS A 209 -18.40 -1.68 -25.15
N LEU A 210 -17.53 -1.08 -24.32
CA LEU A 210 -17.41 0.36 -24.16
C LEU A 210 -17.28 1.08 -25.52
N THR A 211 -18.28 1.88 -25.86
CA THR A 211 -18.41 2.59 -27.14
C THR A 211 -18.80 4.05 -26.91
N ASN A 212 -18.56 4.91 -27.90
CA ASN A 212 -19.04 6.30 -27.92
C ASN A 212 -20.34 6.47 -28.73
N ASN A 213 -20.94 5.37 -29.20
CA ASN A 213 -22.15 5.38 -30.01
C ASN A 213 -23.41 5.17 -29.14
N SER A 214 -24.17 6.25 -28.87
CA SER A 214 -25.42 6.19 -28.10
C SER A 214 -26.47 5.29 -28.74
N ASN A 215 -26.57 5.30 -30.07
CA ASN A 215 -27.61 4.57 -30.79
C ASN A 215 -27.36 3.07 -30.69
N GLN A 216 -26.08 2.67 -30.71
CA GLN A 216 -25.68 1.27 -30.46
C GLN A 216 -26.08 0.84 -29.05
N PHE A 217 -25.81 1.68 -28.04
CA PHE A 217 -26.24 1.40 -26.67
C PHE A 217 -27.75 1.22 -26.56
N GLN A 218 -28.52 2.17 -27.09
CA GLN A 218 -29.98 2.10 -27.05
C GLN A 218 -30.52 0.86 -27.75
N THR A 219 -29.93 0.48 -28.88
CA THR A 219 -30.33 -0.69 -29.65
C THR A 219 -30.02 -2.00 -28.92
N GLU A 220 -28.80 -2.16 -28.39
CA GLU A 220 -28.41 -3.41 -27.71
C GLU A 220 -29.09 -3.59 -26.36
N VAL A 221 -29.31 -2.51 -25.61
CA VAL A 221 -30.11 -2.54 -24.36
C VAL A 221 -31.58 -2.78 -24.67
N GLY A 222 -32.09 -2.20 -25.77
CA GLY A 222 -33.44 -2.41 -26.29
C GLY A 222 -33.81 -3.88 -26.51
N LYS A 223 -32.83 -4.69 -26.94
CA LYS A 223 -32.97 -6.13 -27.18
C LYS A 223 -33.04 -6.99 -25.92
N GLN A 224 -32.64 -6.47 -24.76
CA GLN A 224 -32.63 -7.27 -23.54
C GLN A 224 -34.05 -7.54 -23.04
N LEU A 225 -34.26 -8.74 -22.50
CA LEU A 225 -35.50 -9.17 -21.88
C LEU A 225 -35.27 -9.47 -20.40
N ILE A 226 -36.33 -9.47 -19.61
CA ILE A 226 -36.22 -9.84 -18.20
C ILE A 226 -36.00 -11.36 -18.05
N SER A 227 -35.40 -11.76 -16.95
CA SER A 227 -35.14 -13.13 -16.54
C SER A 227 -35.80 -13.40 -15.18
N GLY A 228 -35.37 -14.44 -14.49
CA GLY A 228 -35.75 -14.67 -13.10
C GLY A 228 -34.92 -15.78 -12.45
N ASN A 229 -34.85 -15.71 -11.13
CA ASN A 229 -34.25 -16.62 -10.18
C ASN A 229 -35.31 -17.11 -9.17
N LEU A 230 -34.89 -17.87 -8.17
CA LEU A 230 -35.76 -18.50 -7.18
C LEU A 230 -35.68 -17.82 -5.81
N ASP A 231 -34.48 -17.48 -5.35
CA ASP A 231 -34.25 -16.71 -4.14
C ASP A 231 -34.24 -15.20 -4.42
N ALA A 232 -34.06 -14.41 -3.36
CA ALA A 232 -34.12 -12.95 -3.42
C ALA A 232 -32.76 -12.29 -3.69
N PRO A 233 -31.66 -12.63 -2.99
CA PRO A 233 -30.36 -12.04 -3.31
C PRO A 233 -29.86 -12.47 -4.68
N GLU A 234 -29.06 -11.62 -5.32
CA GLU A 234 -28.61 -11.85 -6.70
C GLU A 234 -27.10 -12.13 -6.79
N GLY A 235 -26.67 -12.68 -7.93
CA GLY A 235 -25.28 -12.99 -8.26
C GLY A 235 -24.43 -11.78 -8.69
N GLY A 236 -24.81 -10.56 -8.28
CA GLY A 236 -24.22 -9.32 -8.77
C GLY A 236 -22.72 -9.14 -8.51
N LEU A 237 -22.20 -9.69 -7.40
CA LEU A 237 -20.76 -9.59 -7.08
C LEU A 237 -19.88 -10.41 -8.05
N ASP A 238 -20.40 -11.52 -8.59
CA ASP A 238 -19.69 -12.28 -9.63
C ASP A 238 -19.60 -11.49 -10.93
N ALA A 239 -20.69 -10.80 -11.29
CA ALA A 239 -20.71 -9.93 -12.45
C ALA A 239 -19.73 -8.76 -12.30
N MET A 240 -19.68 -8.12 -11.12
CA MET A 240 -18.68 -7.08 -10.82
C MET A 240 -17.24 -7.60 -10.96
N MET A 241 -16.98 -8.81 -10.47
CA MET A 241 -15.65 -9.44 -10.58
C MET A 241 -15.26 -9.67 -12.04
N GLN A 242 -16.16 -10.24 -12.86
CA GLN A 242 -15.88 -10.47 -14.29
C GLN A 242 -15.65 -9.15 -15.05
N VAL A 243 -16.45 -8.11 -14.77
CA VAL A 243 -16.26 -6.78 -15.39
C VAL A 243 -14.90 -6.16 -15.03
N ALA A 244 -14.41 -6.40 -13.81
CA ALA A 244 -13.09 -5.93 -13.38
C ALA A 244 -11.93 -6.78 -13.95
N ALA A 245 -12.15 -8.09 -14.07
CA ALA A 245 -11.12 -9.06 -14.50
C ALA A 245 -10.96 -9.19 -16.02
N CYS A 246 -11.94 -8.74 -16.81
CA CYS A 246 -11.97 -8.85 -18.29
C CYS A 246 -11.79 -7.48 -18.99
N PRO A 247 -10.66 -6.78 -18.85
CA PRO A 247 -10.53 -5.43 -19.36
C PRO A 247 -10.55 -5.32 -20.89
N GLU A 248 -10.12 -6.36 -21.59
CA GLU A 248 -10.02 -6.37 -23.06
C GLU A 248 -11.40 -6.54 -23.69
N GLU A 249 -12.22 -7.44 -23.14
CA GLU A 249 -13.58 -7.75 -23.53
C GLU A 249 -14.47 -6.52 -23.28
N ILE A 250 -14.45 -6.01 -22.04
CA ILE A 250 -15.22 -4.83 -21.64
C ILE A 250 -14.75 -3.57 -22.40
N GLY A 251 -13.46 -3.49 -22.70
CA GLY A 251 -12.86 -2.39 -23.47
C GLY A 251 -12.43 -1.19 -22.62
N TRP A 252 -11.99 -1.42 -21.38
CA TRP A 252 -11.55 -0.34 -20.47
C TRP A 252 -10.32 0.39 -21.04
N ARG A 253 -10.41 1.71 -21.14
CA ARG A 253 -9.25 2.56 -21.40
C ARG A 253 -8.43 2.78 -20.13
N ASN A 254 -7.23 3.34 -20.29
CA ASN A 254 -6.42 3.82 -19.18
C ASN A 254 -6.86 5.23 -18.75
N VAL A 255 -8.13 5.36 -18.33
CA VAL A 255 -8.77 6.61 -17.92
C VAL A 255 -9.65 6.37 -16.67
N THR A 256 -10.48 7.33 -16.24
CA THR A 256 -11.42 7.11 -15.14
C THR A 256 -12.46 6.05 -15.51
N ARG A 257 -12.57 4.99 -14.69
CA ARG A 257 -13.52 3.89 -14.88
C ARG A 257 -14.62 3.98 -13.83
N LEU A 258 -15.86 4.01 -14.27
CA LEU A 258 -17.04 4.01 -13.41
C LEU A 258 -17.85 2.75 -13.70
N LEU A 259 -18.14 1.99 -12.65
CA LEU A 259 -19.06 0.85 -12.71
C LEU A 259 -20.32 1.25 -11.95
N VAL A 260 -21.45 1.30 -12.67
CA VAL A 260 -22.77 1.54 -12.08
C VAL A 260 -23.40 0.18 -11.82
N PHE A 261 -23.67 -0.15 -10.56
CA PHE A 261 -24.34 -1.39 -10.16
C PHE A 261 -25.79 -1.05 -9.79
N ALA A 262 -26.75 -1.53 -10.58
CA ALA A 262 -28.17 -1.25 -10.42
C ALA A 262 -28.95 -2.55 -10.15
N THR A 263 -29.60 -2.63 -8.98
CA THR A 263 -30.44 -3.74 -8.52
C THR A 263 -31.41 -3.21 -7.46
N ASP A 264 -32.55 -3.87 -7.31
CA ASP A 264 -33.56 -3.64 -6.28
C ASP A 264 -33.45 -4.61 -5.09
N ASP A 265 -32.62 -5.67 -5.19
CA ASP A 265 -32.44 -6.66 -4.12
C ASP A 265 -31.01 -6.67 -3.52
N GLY A 266 -30.72 -7.67 -2.68
CA GLY A 266 -29.43 -7.94 -2.08
C GLY A 266 -28.46 -8.64 -3.02
N PHE A 267 -27.33 -9.08 -2.48
CA PHE A 267 -26.30 -9.78 -3.24
C PHE A 267 -25.76 -10.97 -2.48
N HIS A 268 -25.46 -12.05 -3.20
CA HIS A 268 -24.71 -13.18 -2.69
C HIS A 268 -23.22 -12.86 -2.53
N PHE A 269 -22.57 -13.53 -1.58
CA PHE A 269 -21.14 -13.39 -1.31
C PHE A 269 -20.46 -14.75 -1.11
N ALA A 270 -19.12 -14.73 -0.93
CA ALA A 270 -18.34 -15.95 -0.75
C ALA A 270 -18.85 -16.76 0.45
N GLY A 271 -19.23 -18.01 0.18
CA GLY A 271 -19.84 -18.92 1.15
C GLY A 271 -21.20 -19.43 0.72
N ASP A 272 -22.02 -18.59 0.09
CA ASP A 272 -23.39 -18.93 -0.33
C ASP A 272 -23.38 -20.04 -1.39
N GLY A 273 -22.38 -20.03 -2.29
CA GLY A 273 -22.17 -21.07 -3.31
C GLY A 273 -22.09 -22.50 -2.76
N LYS A 274 -21.77 -22.67 -1.47
CA LYS A 274 -21.76 -23.98 -0.80
C LYS A 274 -23.14 -24.65 -0.85
N LEU A 275 -24.23 -23.87 -0.85
CA LEU A 275 -25.60 -24.39 -0.96
C LEU A 275 -25.84 -25.08 -2.32
N GLY A 276 -25.18 -24.62 -3.37
CA GLY A 276 -25.19 -25.23 -4.71
C GLY A 276 -24.07 -26.23 -4.95
N ALA A 277 -23.44 -26.76 -3.88
CA ALA A 277 -22.28 -27.65 -3.94
C ALA A 277 -21.05 -27.05 -4.66
N ILE A 278 -20.95 -25.71 -4.70
CA ILE A 278 -19.79 -25.00 -5.26
C ILE A 278 -18.84 -24.69 -4.12
N LEU A 279 -17.62 -25.23 -4.17
CA LEU A 279 -16.65 -25.14 -3.07
C LEU A 279 -15.35 -24.41 -3.46
N THR A 280 -15.12 -24.20 -4.75
CA THR A 280 -13.87 -23.59 -5.25
C THR A 280 -13.90 -22.08 -5.05
N PRO A 281 -12.93 -21.46 -4.34
CA PRO A 281 -12.82 -20.01 -4.24
C PRO A 281 -12.71 -19.33 -5.62
N ASN A 282 -13.33 -18.16 -5.78
CA ASN A 282 -13.15 -17.32 -6.96
C ASN A 282 -11.66 -17.00 -7.16
N ASP A 283 -11.15 -17.20 -8.37
CA ASP A 283 -9.73 -17.04 -8.71
C ASP A 283 -9.36 -15.61 -9.15
N GLY A 284 -10.34 -14.71 -9.26
CA GLY A 284 -10.15 -13.32 -9.66
C GLY A 284 -9.76 -13.15 -11.14
N ARG A 285 -10.05 -14.13 -11.99
CA ARG A 285 -9.69 -14.12 -13.43
C ARG A 285 -10.90 -13.94 -14.34
N CYS A 286 -10.62 -13.56 -15.58
CA CYS A 286 -11.62 -13.47 -16.64
C CYS A 286 -12.02 -14.86 -17.14
N HIS A 287 -13.33 -15.12 -17.21
CA HIS A 287 -13.91 -16.39 -17.67
C HIS A 287 -15.12 -16.14 -18.59
N LEU A 288 -15.01 -15.16 -19.48
CA LEU A 288 -16.05 -14.90 -20.48
C LEU A 288 -15.84 -15.76 -21.72
N GLU A 289 -16.90 -16.51 -22.06
CA GLU A 289 -16.98 -17.28 -23.29
C GLU A 289 -18.23 -16.82 -24.05
N ASP A 290 -18.07 -16.34 -25.28
CA ASP A 290 -19.16 -15.74 -26.06
C ASP A 290 -19.89 -14.62 -25.29
N ASN A 291 -19.12 -13.81 -24.55
CA ASN A 291 -19.59 -12.76 -23.66
C ASN A 291 -20.49 -13.24 -22.50
N LEU A 292 -20.49 -14.54 -22.18
CA LEU A 292 -21.26 -15.12 -21.08
C LEU A 292 -20.32 -15.73 -20.03
N TYR A 293 -20.63 -15.55 -18.75
CA TYR A 293 -19.91 -16.21 -17.67
C TYR A 293 -20.39 -17.65 -17.47
N LYS A 294 -19.98 -18.56 -18.36
CA LYS A 294 -20.42 -19.96 -18.35
C LYS A 294 -19.91 -20.75 -17.14
N ARG A 295 -18.75 -20.36 -16.60
CA ARG A 295 -18.09 -21.02 -15.46
C ARG A 295 -18.55 -20.50 -14.09
N SER A 296 -19.69 -19.80 -14.02
CA SER A 296 -20.23 -19.25 -12.78
C SER A 296 -20.51 -20.31 -11.71
N ASN A 297 -20.76 -21.55 -12.13
CA ASN A 297 -21.10 -22.64 -11.22
C ASN A 297 -19.86 -23.40 -10.70
N GLU A 298 -18.66 -23.02 -11.12
CA GLU A 298 -17.41 -23.64 -10.66
C GLU A 298 -16.83 -22.94 -9.44
N PHE A 299 -17.15 -21.65 -9.25
CA PHE A 299 -16.55 -20.78 -8.23
C PHE A 299 -17.58 -20.25 -7.24
N VAL A 300 -17.26 -20.24 -5.94
CA VAL A 300 -18.08 -19.51 -4.95
C VAL A 300 -18.04 -18.01 -5.27
N GLY A 301 -19.12 -17.31 -4.92
CA GLY A 301 -19.29 -15.89 -5.23
C GLY A 301 -18.10 -15.02 -4.78
N ALA A 302 -17.90 -13.89 -5.45
CA ALA A 302 -16.92 -12.88 -5.03
C ALA A 302 -17.37 -12.11 -3.77
N GLY A 303 -16.43 -11.68 -2.91
CA GLY A 303 -16.69 -10.82 -1.73
C GLY A 303 -16.19 -11.40 -0.40
N SER A 304 -15.69 -10.56 0.52
CA SER A 304 -15.22 -10.99 1.85
C SER A 304 -16.37 -11.13 2.85
N THR A 305 -16.29 -12.13 3.73
CA THR A 305 -17.17 -12.33 4.90
C THR A 305 -16.99 -11.22 5.94
N GLY A 306 -17.51 -10.02 5.65
CA GLY A 306 -17.71 -8.99 6.66
C GLY A 306 -18.83 -9.41 7.61
N LYS A 307 -18.62 -9.37 8.93
CA LYS A 307 -19.66 -9.64 9.94
C LYS A 307 -20.79 -8.60 9.82
N GLY A 308 -21.81 -8.91 9.03
CA GLY A 308 -23.01 -8.08 8.86
C GLY A 308 -24.15 -8.53 9.77
N GLY A 309 -24.25 -7.93 10.96
CA GLY A 309 -25.49 -7.93 11.74
C GLY A 309 -26.57 -7.05 11.08
N ARG A 310 -27.82 -7.44 11.30
CA ARG A 310 -29.17 -6.97 10.85
C ARG A 310 -29.47 -5.44 10.69
N GLU A 311 -28.55 -4.64 10.16
CA GLU A 311 -28.83 -3.26 9.72
C GLU A 311 -28.29 -3.05 8.29
N GLY A 312 -29.21 -2.71 7.36
CA GLY A 312 -29.00 -2.23 5.98
C GLY A 312 -27.76 -2.70 5.20
N PRO A 313 -27.87 -3.61 4.21
CA PRO A 313 -26.71 -4.18 3.49
C PRO A 313 -25.94 -3.19 2.58
N ARG A 314 -26.57 -2.15 2.02
CA ARG A 314 -25.96 -1.31 0.97
C ARG A 314 -25.00 -0.22 1.49
N THR A 315 -25.25 0.36 2.67
CA THR A 315 -24.43 1.47 3.21
C THR A 315 -23.07 0.98 3.72
N LYS A 316 -23.01 -0.24 4.28
CA LYS A 316 -21.77 -0.86 4.79
C LYS A 316 -20.76 -1.21 3.69
N LEU A 317 -21.21 -1.37 2.44
CA LEU A 317 -20.30 -1.65 1.32
C LEU A 317 -19.33 -0.49 1.07
N THR A 318 -19.75 0.75 1.38
CA THR A 318 -18.89 1.93 1.25
C THR A 318 -17.78 2.03 2.28
N GLU A 319 -17.90 1.28 3.39
CA GLU A 319 -16.84 1.19 4.41
C GLU A 319 -15.72 0.23 3.99
N VAL A 320 -16.05 -0.77 3.15
CA VAL A 320 -15.13 -1.81 2.71
C VAL A 320 -14.47 -1.47 1.37
N ILE A 321 -15.23 -0.90 0.43
CA ILE A 321 -14.73 -0.57 -0.91
C ILE A 321 -14.39 0.93 -0.97
N PRO A 322 -13.10 1.31 -0.93
CA PRO A 322 -12.72 2.71 -1.10
C PRO A 322 -13.16 3.19 -2.49
N LYS A 323 -13.55 4.48 -2.58
CA LYS A 323 -14.04 5.10 -3.82
C LYS A 323 -15.33 4.47 -4.37
N SER A 324 -16.24 4.09 -3.47
CA SER A 324 -17.62 3.76 -3.81
C SER A 324 -18.60 4.83 -3.32
N ALA A 325 -19.75 4.94 -3.98
CA ALA A 325 -20.82 5.83 -3.59
C ALA A 325 -22.16 5.10 -3.80
N VAL A 326 -23.09 5.33 -2.88
CA VAL A 326 -24.44 4.77 -2.92
C VAL A 326 -25.42 5.91 -3.16
N GLY A 327 -26.40 5.66 -4.02
CA GLY A 327 -27.53 6.55 -4.29
C GLY A 327 -28.81 5.73 -4.34
N GLU A 328 -29.91 6.34 -3.92
CA GLU A 328 -31.24 5.71 -3.97
C GLU A 328 -31.83 5.93 -5.36
N LEU A 329 -32.03 4.83 -6.08
CA LEU A 329 -32.67 4.79 -7.39
C LEU A 329 -34.18 4.90 -7.19
N SER A 330 -34.84 5.76 -7.96
CA SER A 330 -36.31 5.77 -7.98
C SER A 330 -36.82 4.45 -8.57
N GLU A 331 -38.04 4.03 -8.20
CA GLU A 331 -38.66 2.80 -8.72
C GLU A 331 -38.74 2.77 -10.26
N ASP A 332 -38.76 3.95 -10.90
CA ASP A 332 -38.80 4.09 -12.35
C ASP A 332 -37.41 4.35 -12.96
N SER A 333 -36.34 4.34 -12.18
CA SER A 333 -34.98 4.67 -12.64
C SER A 333 -34.82 6.06 -13.28
N SER A 334 -35.77 6.99 -13.14
CA SER A 334 -35.71 8.31 -13.79
C SER A 334 -34.61 9.22 -13.26
N ASN A 335 -34.19 9.04 -12.00
CA ASN A 335 -33.17 9.87 -11.34
C ASN A 335 -31.71 9.40 -11.57
N VAL A 336 -31.51 8.27 -12.27
CA VAL A 336 -30.21 7.60 -12.46
C VAL A 336 -29.12 8.51 -13.03
N VAL A 337 -29.45 9.41 -13.95
CA VAL A 337 -28.50 10.37 -14.52
C VAL A 337 -27.96 11.31 -13.44
N GLN A 338 -28.84 11.80 -12.57
CA GLN A 338 -28.45 12.67 -11.47
C GLN A 338 -27.63 11.91 -10.42
N LEU A 339 -27.98 10.65 -10.15
CA LEU A 339 -27.20 9.79 -9.26
C LEU A 339 -25.77 9.60 -9.76
N ILE A 340 -25.58 9.35 -11.05
CA ILE A 340 -24.25 9.18 -11.65
C ILE A 340 -23.45 10.49 -11.55
N LYS A 341 -24.07 11.64 -11.86
CA LYS A 341 -23.43 12.97 -11.71
C LYS A 341 -22.98 13.21 -10.26
N ASN A 342 -23.87 12.96 -9.31
CA ASN A 342 -23.60 13.16 -7.89
C ASN A 342 -22.51 12.20 -7.39
N ALA A 343 -22.59 10.93 -7.77
CA ALA A 343 -21.60 9.90 -7.44
C ALA A 343 -20.23 10.25 -8.03
N TYR A 344 -20.15 10.61 -9.31
CA TYR A 344 -18.91 11.05 -9.93
C TYR A 344 -18.32 12.25 -9.18
N ASN A 345 -19.11 13.28 -8.87
CA ASN A 345 -18.62 14.45 -8.16
C ASN A 345 -18.11 14.12 -6.76
N LYS A 346 -18.85 13.31 -6.00
CA LYS A 346 -18.48 12.84 -4.66
C LYS A 346 -17.20 12.00 -4.68
N LEU A 347 -17.07 11.11 -5.67
CA LEU A 347 -15.91 10.25 -5.81
C LEU A 347 -14.68 11.05 -6.24
N SER A 348 -14.82 11.93 -7.24
CA SER A 348 -13.70 12.71 -7.78
C SER A 348 -13.26 13.86 -6.88
N SER A 349 -14.10 14.34 -5.97
CA SER A 349 -13.71 15.33 -4.95
C SER A 349 -12.91 14.75 -3.79
N ARG A 350 -12.95 13.43 -3.57
CA ARG A 350 -12.13 12.79 -2.52
C ARG A 350 -10.92 12.09 -3.11
N VAL A 351 -9.74 12.48 -2.69
CA VAL A 351 -8.46 12.00 -3.20
C VAL A 351 -7.75 11.24 -2.08
N PHE A 352 -7.53 9.95 -2.31
CA PHE A 352 -6.68 9.13 -1.48
C PHE A 352 -5.34 8.91 -2.18
N LEU A 353 -4.24 9.20 -1.50
CA LEU A 353 -2.90 8.91 -2.00
C LEU A 353 -2.32 7.72 -1.23
N ASP A 354 -1.96 6.67 -1.96
CA ASP A 354 -1.55 5.40 -1.36
C ASP A 354 -0.45 4.71 -2.20
N HIS A 355 0.21 3.71 -1.63
CA HIS A 355 1.30 2.96 -2.26
C HIS A 355 0.97 1.47 -2.40
N ASN A 356 1.73 0.76 -3.24
CA ASN A 356 1.67 -0.71 -3.27
C ASN A 356 2.35 -1.32 -2.04
N ALA A 357 2.11 -2.62 -1.76
CA ALA A 357 2.72 -3.31 -0.63
C ALA A 357 4.25 -3.15 -0.62
N LEU A 358 4.79 -2.81 0.56
CA LEU A 358 6.22 -2.56 0.78
C LEU A 358 6.83 -3.62 1.71
N PRO A 359 8.16 -3.83 1.64
CA PRO A 359 8.87 -4.62 2.64
C PRO A 359 8.82 -3.93 4.01
N ASN A 360 8.91 -4.71 5.09
CA ASN A 360 8.92 -4.21 6.48
C ASN A 360 10.07 -3.22 6.79
N THR A 361 11.07 -3.16 5.89
CA THR A 361 12.25 -2.29 5.99
C THR A 361 11.98 -0.85 5.56
N LEU A 362 10.86 -0.60 4.86
CA LEU A 362 10.41 0.73 4.46
C LEU A 362 9.13 1.12 5.19
N LYS A 363 9.11 2.34 5.71
CA LYS A 363 7.92 2.97 6.30
C LYS A 363 7.61 4.25 5.54
N VAL A 364 6.35 4.39 5.14
CA VAL A 364 5.85 5.57 4.43
C VAL A 364 4.73 6.21 5.26
N THR A 365 4.82 7.52 5.46
CA THR A 365 3.73 8.33 6.03
C THR A 365 3.43 9.53 5.15
N TYR A 366 2.23 10.08 5.31
CA TYR A 366 1.69 11.14 4.49
C TYR A 366 1.19 12.28 5.36
N ASP A 367 1.55 13.51 4.98
CA ASP A 367 0.86 14.71 5.42
C ASP A 367 -0.02 15.21 4.27
N SER A 368 -1.29 15.49 4.55
CA SER A 368 -2.26 15.96 3.58
C SER A 368 -2.54 17.44 3.80
N PHE A 369 -2.30 18.27 2.79
CA PHE A 369 -2.59 19.71 2.79
C PHE A 369 -3.71 19.99 1.77
N CYS A 370 -4.94 20.05 2.28
CA CYS A 370 -6.14 20.11 1.45
C CYS A 370 -6.57 21.57 1.17
N SER A 371 -7.30 21.78 0.07
CA SER A 371 -7.75 23.11 -0.36
C SER A 371 -8.78 23.77 0.56
N ASN A 372 -9.43 22.98 1.42
CA ASN A 372 -10.40 23.46 2.40
C ASN A 372 -9.75 23.91 3.73
N GLY A 373 -8.41 23.97 3.79
CA GLY A 373 -7.67 24.37 5.00
C GLY A 373 -7.46 23.23 6.00
N VAL A 374 -8.00 22.03 5.75
CA VAL A 374 -7.74 20.86 6.58
C VAL A 374 -6.33 20.35 6.32
N SER A 375 -5.58 20.13 7.40
CA SER A 375 -4.26 19.50 7.37
C SER A 375 -4.24 18.28 8.28
N GLN A 376 -3.77 17.15 7.75
CA GLN A 376 -3.59 15.91 8.51
C GLN A 376 -2.13 15.50 8.39
N VAL A 377 -1.49 15.12 9.48
CA VAL A 377 -0.05 14.77 9.51
C VAL A 377 0.17 13.34 9.97
N ASP A 378 1.26 12.75 9.48
CA ASP A 378 1.76 11.41 9.83
C ASP A 378 0.71 10.30 9.70
N GLN A 379 -0.14 10.41 8.67
CA GLN A 379 -1.16 9.41 8.37
C GLN A 379 -0.57 8.28 7.50
N PRO A 380 -1.11 7.05 7.58
CA PRO A 380 -0.68 5.93 6.74
C PRO A 380 -1.04 6.10 5.25
N ARG A 381 -1.98 7.00 4.95
CA ARG A 381 -2.42 7.36 3.59
C ARG A 381 -2.71 8.85 3.50
N GLY A 382 -2.59 9.43 2.31
CA GLY A 382 -3.11 10.77 2.06
C GLY A 382 -4.64 10.75 1.94
N ASP A 383 -5.32 11.74 2.53
CA ASP A 383 -6.79 11.89 2.44
C ASP A 383 -7.15 13.38 2.35
N CYS A 384 -7.68 13.79 1.20
CA CYS A 384 -8.30 15.10 1.04
C CYS A 384 -9.70 14.95 0.47
N ASP A 385 -10.67 15.56 1.14
CA ASP A 385 -12.06 15.63 0.69
C ASP A 385 -12.40 17.04 0.18
N GLY A 386 -13.44 17.13 -0.64
CA GLY A 386 -13.91 18.41 -1.19
C GLY A 386 -12.94 19.07 -2.19
N VAL A 387 -12.09 18.29 -2.86
CA VAL A 387 -11.12 18.77 -3.85
C VAL A 387 -11.84 19.30 -5.09
N GLN A 388 -11.63 20.59 -5.35
CA GLN A 388 -12.24 21.31 -6.47
C GLN A 388 -11.47 21.08 -7.77
N ILE A 389 -12.16 21.28 -8.90
CA ILE A 389 -11.56 21.21 -10.24
C ILE A 389 -10.52 22.34 -10.38
N ASN A 390 -9.35 22.01 -10.94
CA ASN A 390 -8.21 22.90 -11.18
C ASN A 390 -7.57 23.52 -9.93
N VAL A 391 -8.02 23.17 -8.72
CA VAL A 391 -7.38 23.59 -7.47
C VAL A 391 -6.40 22.50 -7.03
N PRO A 392 -5.09 22.77 -6.96
CA PRO A 392 -4.11 21.78 -6.54
C PRO A 392 -4.17 21.55 -5.03
N ILE A 393 -3.95 20.32 -4.62
CA ILE A 393 -3.67 19.91 -3.24
C ILE A 393 -2.28 19.28 -3.18
N THR A 394 -1.67 19.30 -1.99
CA THR A 394 -0.30 18.78 -1.79
C THR A 394 -0.29 17.72 -0.71
N PHE A 395 0.39 16.62 -0.98
CA PHE A 395 0.72 15.60 -0.01
C PHE A 395 2.23 15.60 0.22
N GLN A 396 2.70 15.73 1.46
CA GLN A 396 4.10 15.49 1.77
C GLN A 396 4.28 14.02 2.13
N VAL A 397 5.03 13.30 1.32
CA VAL A 397 5.35 11.88 1.52
C VAL A 397 6.68 11.79 2.26
N LYS A 398 6.70 11.10 3.39
CA LYS A 398 7.90 10.84 4.19
C LYS A 398 8.23 9.36 4.12
N VAL A 399 9.44 9.03 3.68
CA VAL A 399 9.89 7.65 3.55
C VAL A 399 11.10 7.43 4.44
N THR A 400 11.02 6.42 5.30
CA THR A 400 12.08 6.06 6.25
C THR A 400 12.47 4.60 6.06
N ALA A 401 13.77 4.33 5.94
CA ALA A 401 14.31 2.98 5.98
C ALA A 401 14.71 2.61 7.42
N THR A 402 14.46 1.38 7.85
CA THR A 402 14.92 0.90 9.18
C THR A 402 16.36 0.38 9.16
N GLU A 403 16.83 -0.02 7.99
CA GLU A 403 18.17 -0.59 7.75
C GLU A 403 18.69 -0.15 6.38
N CYS A 404 19.93 -0.51 6.06
CA CYS A 404 20.50 -0.27 4.73
C CYS A 404 19.87 -1.21 3.70
N ILE A 405 18.89 -0.68 2.98
CA ILE A 405 18.16 -1.38 1.93
C ILE A 405 19.02 -1.64 0.69
N GLN A 406 18.58 -2.57 -0.15
CA GLN A 406 19.05 -2.66 -1.53
C GLN A 406 18.29 -1.68 -2.42
N GLU A 407 18.84 -1.41 -3.60
CA GLU A 407 18.13 -0.63 -4.61
C GLU A 407 16.81 -1.31 -4.96
N GLN A 408 15.72 -0.55 -4.87
CA GLN A 408 14.37 -1.04 -5.16
C GLN A 408 13.48 0.10 -5.64
N SER A 409 12.27 -0.23 -6.08
CA SER A 409 11.28 0.77 -6.47
C SER A 409 9.88 0.38 -6.03
N PHE A 410 9.05 1.40 -5.83
CA PHE A 410 7.64 1.23 -5.53
C PHE A 410 6.83 2.34 -6.20
N VAL A 411 5.51 2.21 -6.20
CA VAL A 411 4.62 3.16 -6.87
C VAL A 411 3.64 3.77 -5.87
N ILE A 412 3.47 5.08 -5.97
CA ILE A 412 2.42 5.83 -5.28
C ILE A 412 1.34 6.16 -6.32
N ARG A 413 0.07 6.01 -5.97
CA ARG A 413 -1.08 6.27 -6.85
C ARG A 413 -2.17 7.02 -6.10
N ALA A 414 -2.91 7.84 -6.84
CA ALA A 414 -4.17 8.38 -6.36
C ALA A 414 -5.28 7.35 -6.63
N LEU A 415 -5.96 6.84 -5.60
CA LEU A 415 -6.96 5.79 -5.77
C LEU A 415 -8.13 6.26 -6.65
N GLY A 416 -8.45 5.46 -7.67
CA GLY A 416 -9.46 5.79 -8.69
C GLY A 416 -8.93 6.62 -9.87
N PHE A 417 -7.62 6.93 -9.89
CA PHE A 417 -6.95 7.58 -11.01
C PHE A 417 -5.85 6.67 -11.56
N THR A 418 -5.52 6.87 -12.83
CA THR A 418 -4.54 6.05 -13.56
C THR A 418 -3.10 6.53 -13.37
N ASP A 419 -2.94 7.78 -12.93
CA ASP A 419 -1.63 8.37 -12.73
C ASP A 419 -0.91 7.79 -11.53
N THR A 420 0.41 7.62 -11.70
CA THR A 420 1.28 7.07 -10.68
C THR A 420 2.56 7.90 -10.57
N VAL A 421 3.16 7.87 -9.39
CA VAL A 421 4.51 8.35 -9.12
C VAL A 421 5.40 7.14 -8.91
N THR A 422 6.41 6.99 -9.75
CA THR A 422 7.43 5.94 -9.55
C THR A 422 8.49 6.45 -8.59
N VAL A 423 8.69 5.73 -7.49
CA VAL A 423 9.68 6.07 -6.47
C VAL A 423 10.81 5.06 -6.54
N ARG A 424 11.99 5.51 -6.97
CA ARG A 424 13.23 4.73 -6.93
C ARG A 424 13.91 4.99 -5.59
N VAL A 425 14.33 3.94 -4.90
CA VAL A 425 14.93 4.05 -3.57
C VAL A 425 16.35 3.48 -3.61
N LEU A 426 17.31 4.31 -3.24
CA LEU A 426 18.73 4.02 -3.22
C LEU A 426 19.26 4.11 -1.77
N PRO A 427 20.17 3.21 -1.36
CA PRO A 427 20.79 3.29 -0.05
C PRO A 427 21.77 4.45 0.05
N GLN A 428 21.71 5.17 1.17
CA GLN A 428 22.63 6.25 1.52
C GLN A 428 23.36 5.90 2.83
N CYS A 429 24.14 4.81 2.79
CA CYS A 429 24.86 4.26 3.94
C CYS A 429 26.38 4.41 3.83
N GLU A 430 26.88 4.55 2.60
CA GLU A 430 28.31 4.62 2.33
C GLU A 430 28.85 6.04 2.55
N CYS A 431 30.06 6.12 3.10
CA CYS A 431 30.76 7.38 3.27
C CYS A 431 31.65 7.67 2.07
N ARG A 432 31.39 8.79 1.38
CA ARG A 432 32.25 9.27 0.29
C ARG A 432 33.48 9.99 0.85
N CYS A 433 34.37 9.22 1.47
CA CYS A 433 35.61 9.73 2.04
C CYS A 433 36.60 10.12 0.93
N ARG A 434 37.51 11.04 1.24
CA ARG A 434 38.57 11.42 0.29
C ARG A 434 39.43 10.19 0.02
N ALA A 435 39.50 9.78 -1.25
CA ALA A 435 40.42 8.74 -1.67
C ALA A 435 41.85 9.25 -1.52
N LEU A 436 42.49 8.91 -0.41
CA LEU A 436 43.94 9.04 -0.24
C LEU A 436 44.61 7.92 -1.04
N SER A 437 44.41 7.94 -2.35
CA SER A 437 44.95 6.98 -3.29
C SER A 437 46.45 7.22 -3.47
N ARG A 438 47.28 6.95 -2.44
CA ARG A 438 48.72 6.63 -2.61
C ARG A 438 49.55 6.33 -1.38
N GLU A 439 49.05 6.33 -0.15
CA GLU A 439 49.92 6.04 0.99
C GLU A 439 49.82 4.58 1.44
N ARG A 440 50.40 3.67 0.63
CA ARG A 440 50.54 2.24 0.96
C ARG A 440 51.34 1.99 2.27
N GLY A 441 51.99 3.01 2.81
CA GLY A 441 52.82 2.94 4.03
C GLY A 441 52.09 3.17 5.35
N LEU A 442 50.95 3.89 5.38
CA LEU A 442 50.31 4.28 6.64
C LEU A 442 49.76 3.09 7.44
N CYS A 443 49.22 2.07 6.75
CA CYS A 443 48.68 0.87 7.38
C CYS A 443 49.73 -0.27 7.46
N GLY A 444 51.02 0.05 7.45
CA GLY A 444 52.11 -0.93 7.59
C GLY A 444 52.13 -2.01 6.51
N GLY A 445 51.59 -1.72 5.32
CA GLY A 445 51.51 -2.65 4.19
C GLY A 445 50.55 -3.84 4.36
N LYS A 446 49.78 -3.88 5.45
CA LYS A 446 48.90 -5.02 5.81
C LYS A 446 47.42 -4.67 5.82
N GLY A 447 47.04 -3.59 5.14
CA GLY A 447 45.66 -3.11 5.09
C GLY A 447 45.44 -2.01 4.06
N SER A 448 44.20 -1.58 3.93
CA SER A 448 43.79 -0.39 3.19
C SER A 448 43.36 0.72 4.13
N MET A 449 43.62 1.96 3.73
CA MET A 449 43.18 3.14 4.46
C MET A 449 41.76 3.53 4.00
N GLU A 450 40.82 3.61 4.93
CA GLU A 450 39.44 4.00 4.64
C GLU A 450 38.95 5.00 5.71
N CYS A 451 38.52 6.19 5.28
CA CYS A 451 37.90 7.20 6.15
C CYS A 451 38.67 7.48 7.46
N GLY A 452 40.00 7.54 7.45
CA GLY A 452 40.77 7.84 8.66
C GLY A 452 41.11 6.63 9.55
N VAL A 453 40.72 5.41 9.17
CA VAL A 453 41.12 4.14 9.83
C VAL A 453 41.76 3.14 8.87
N CYS A 454 42.55 2.20 9.41
CA CYS A 454 43.17 1.11 8.65
C CYS A 454 42.34 -0.17 8.72
N LEU A 455 41.83 -0.63 7.59
CA LEU A 455 41.17 -1.94 7.46
C LEU A 455 42.20 -3.01 7.13
N VAL A 456 42.38 -3.97 8.03
CA VAL A 456 43.37 -5.05 7.89
C VAL A 456 42.76 -6.24 7.14
N TRP A 457 43.51 -6.84 6.21
CA TRP A 457 43.05 -8.02 5.45
C TRP A 457 42.84 -9.23 6.39
N GLY A 458 41.68 -9.89 6.29
CA GLY A 458 41.21 -10.91 7.25
C GLY A 458 42.14 -12.10 7.52
N HIS A 459 43.05 -12.42 6.59
CA HIS A 459 44.04 -13.50 6.78
C HIS A 459 45.13 -13.15 7.82
N PHE A 460 45.36 -11.88 8.14
CA PHE A 460 46.39 -11.48 9.10
C PHE A 460 45.92 -11.59 10.56
N TRP A 461 44.61 -11.45 10.83
CA TRP A 461 44.05 -11.61 12.19
C TRP A 461 44.13 -13.06 12.68
N LEU A 462 43.82 -14.03 11.80
CA LEU A 462 43.96 -15.45 12.12
C LEU A 462 45.42 -15.82 12.35
N TRP A 463 46.33 -15.29 11.53
CA TRP A 463 47.77 -15.56 11.64
C TRP A 463 48.40 -14.90 12.87
N ALA A 464 48.02 -13.66 13.22
CA ALA A 464 48.50 -12.99 14.44
C ALA A 464 47.98 -13.64 15.73
N ALA A 465 46.73 -14.13 15.73
CA ALA A 465 46.16 -14.89 16.84
C ALA A 465 46.79 -16.29 17.00
N LEU A 466 47.12 -16.96 15.89
CA LEU A 466 47.75 -18.29 15.90
C LEU A 466 49.28 -18.26 16.11
N ALA A 467 49.97 -17.19 15.69
CA ALA A 467 51.44 -17.12 15.71
C ALA A 467 52.05 -16.62 17.03
N GLY A 468 51.25 -16.17 18.00
CA GLY A 468 51.76 -15.71 19.30
C GLY A 468 52.84 -14.62 19.20
N LEU A 469 52.85 -13.84 18.12
CA LEU A 469 53.91 -12.86 17.82
C LEU A 469 53.75 -11.62 18.71
N SER A 470 54.53 -11.58 19.77
CA SER A 470 54.63 -10.52 20.79
C SER A 470 55.49 -9.30 20.37
N ASN A 471 55.76 -9.10 19.07
CA ASN A 471 56.71 -8.09 18.59
C ASN A 471 56.13 -7.08 17.57
N LEU A 472 55.00 -6.47 17.91
CA LEU A 472 54.67 -5.11 17.47
C LEU A 472 54.76 -4.21 18.70
N ARG A 473 55.92 -3.58 18.91
CA ARG A 473 56.12 -2.60 19.99
C ARG A 473 55.28 -1.36 19.72
N GLY A 474 54.13 -1.31 20.40
CA GLY A 474 53.32 -0.15 20.64
C GLY A 474 52.23 -0.54 21.64
N THR A 475 52.27 0.04 22.85
CA THR A 475 51.26 -0.04 23.94
C THR A 475 50.99 -1.38 24.63
N LEU A 476 51.63 -1.65 25.79
CA LEU A 476 51.17 -2.62 26.83
C LEU A 476 51.93 -2.37 28.18
N ARG A 477 51.34 -1.80 29.25
CA ARG A 477 50.75 -2.41 30.50
C ARG A 477 50.88 -1.41 31.69
N PRO A 478 50.36 -1.64 32.93
CA PRO A 478 49.28 -2.52 33.43
C PRO A 478 48.21 -1.76 34.25
N LEU A 479 46.98 -2.28 34.38
CA LEU A 479 46.18 -2.06 35.61
C LEU A 479 45.15 -3.19 35.82
N GLU A 480 44.81 -3.38 37.09
CA GLU A 480 44.27 -4.57 37.74
C GLU A 480 42.82 -4.95 37.32
N ARG A 481 42.47 -6.22 37.55
CA ARG A 481 41.17 -6.88 37.26
C ARG A 481 40.01 -6.32 38.12
N PRO A 482 38.70 -6.67 37.89
CA PRO A 482 38.15 -7.64 36.93
C PRO A 482 36.97 -7.14 36.07
N ALA A 483 36.88 -7.60 34.82
CA ALA A 483 35.60 -7.72 34.12
C ALA A 483 35.47 -9.15 33.60
N TRP A 484 34.55 -9.90 34.20
CA TRP A 484 34.20 -11.25 33.80
C TRP A 484 33.30 -11.18 32.57
N TRP A 485 33.88 -11.51 31.41
CA TRP A 485 33.36 -12.27 30.26
C TRP A 485 34.29 -11.95 29.07
N GLY A 486 35.30 -12.81 28.86
CA GLY A 486 36.27 -12.73 27.75
C GLY A 486 37.67 -12.25 28.15
N SER A 487 38.68 -13.08 27.90
CA SER A 487 40.09 -12.68 28.03
C SER A 487 40.50 -11.79 26.86
N CYS A 488 40.83 -10.51 27.12
CA CYS A 488 41.31 -9.58 26.10
C CYS A 488 42.79 -9.20 26.34
N LYS A 489 43.67 -9.64 25.45
CA LYS A 489 44.85 -8.87 25.04
C LYS A 489 44.56 -8.40 23.62
N HIS A 490 44.41 -7.08 23.43
CA HIS A 490 44.12 -6.38 22.15
C HIS A 490 42.65 -6.30 21.70
N GLY A 491 41.79 -5.67 22.53
CA GLY A 491 40.44 -5.28 22.13
C GLY A 491 39.43 -6.43 22.19
N CYS A 492 38.25 -6.16 22.76
CA CYS A 492 37.26 -7.21 22.98
C CYS A 492 36.34 -7.39 21.79
N ARG A 493 36.33 -8.60 21.22
CA ARG A 493 35.34 -9.07 20.25
C ARG A 493 34.31 -9.93 20.98
N GLY A 494 33.01 -9.64 20.81
CA GLY A 494 31.96 -10.52 21.31
C GLY A 494 31.96 -11.85 20.57
N LEU A 495 31.95 -12.98 21.29
CA LEU A 495 31.85 -14.32 20.73
C LEU A 495 30.40 -14.61 20.29
N ALA A 496 30.23 -15.23 19.11
CA ALA A 496 28.96 -15.85 18.70
C ALA A 496 28.81 -17.22 19.38
N PRO A 497 27.62 -17.61 19.88
CA PRO A 497 27.46 -18.91 20.53
C PRO A 497 27.24 -20.01 19.48
N GLY A 498 28.07 -21.05 19.51
CA GLY A 498 27.77 -22.32 18.84
C GLY A 498 28.96 -23.03 18.23
N GLN A 499 29.44 -24.08 18.92
CA GLN A 499 29.85 -25.40 18.41
C GLN A 499 30.84 -26.05 19.39
N GLY A 500 30.30 -26.86 20.32
CA GLY A 500 31.08 -27.73 21.20
C GLY A 500 31.23 -29.11 20.58
N LEU A 501 32.49 -29.52 20.37
CA LEU A 501 32.93 -30.82 19.89
C LEU A 501 32.59 -31.96 20.88
N ARG A 502 32.21 -33.11 20.31
CA ARG A 502 31.97 -34.41 20.98
C ARG A 502 33.24 -34.96 21.65
N ARG A 503 33.06 -35.68 22.77
CA ARG A 503 33.88 -36.83 23.19
C ARG A 503 32.97 -37.95 23.70
N ASP A 504 33.10 -39.12 23.08
CA ASP A 504 32.55 -40.43 23.49
C ASP A 504 33.21 -40.88 24.83
N ALA A 505 32.73 -41.77 25.71
CA ALA A 505 31.76 -42.88 25.71
C ALA A 505 31.44 -43.26 27.21
N PRO A 506 30.91 -44.45 27.58
CA PRO A 506 29.53 -44.97 27.44
C PRO A 506 28.91 -45.46 28.80
N GLN A 507 27.58 -45.65 28.87
CA GLN A 507 26.91 -46.84 29.47
C GLN A 507 25.37 -46.73 29.52
N THR A 508 24.72 -47.62 28.75
CA THR A 508 23.54 -48.47 29.06
C THR A 508 22.44 -47.97 30.02
N ALA A 509 21.18 -47.85 29.54
CA ALA A 509 20.15 -48.91 29.64
C ALA A 509 18.69 -48.37 29.54
N LEU A 510 17.87 -49.13 28.79
CA LEU A 510 16.40 -49.34 28.88
C LEU A 510 15.44 -48.22 28.37
N LYS A 511 14.76 -48.48 27.22
CA LYS A 511 13.31 -48.77 27.04
C LYS A 511 12.42 -47.53 27.29
N GLU A 512 11.52 -47.09 26.41
CA GLU A 512 10.49 -47.80 25.65
C GLU A 512 9.90 -46.86 24.56
N GLU A 513 9.28 -47.44 23.52
CA GLU A 513 8.55 -46.78 22.43
C GLU A 513 7.24 -46.11 22.90
N VAL A 514 6.74 -45.11 22.16
CA VAL A 514 5.40 -45.07 21.51
C VAL A 514 5.13 -43.66 20.94
N GLY A 515 4.66 -43.61 19.69
CA GLY A 515 4.28 -42.43 18.93
C GLY A 515 2.87 -41.86 19.25
N PRO A 516 2.37 -40.91 18.43
CA PRO A 516 1.55 -39.78 18.89
C PRO A 516 0.04 -39.99 18.73
N GLN A 517 -0.75 -39.33 19.59
CA GLN A 517 -2.18 -39.07 19.36
C GLN A 517 -2.58 -37.69 19.89
N ASP A 518 -3.28 -36.92 19.04
CA ASP A 518 -4.15 -35.80 19.41
C ASP A 518 -5.16 -36.22 20.50
N PRO A 519 -5.70 -35.28 21.29
CA PRO A 519 -7.11 -34.96 21.06
C PRO A 519 -7.56 -33.51 21.34
N THR A 520 -8.58 -33.17 20.56
CA THR A 520 -9.68 -32.22 20.69
C THR A 520 -10.28 -31.93 22.09
N ILE A 521 -10.85 -30.70 22.17
CA ILE A 521 -12.03 -30.22 22.94
C ILE A 521 -11.86 -29.79 24.42
N GLY A 522 -12.30 -28.56 24.72
CA GLY A 522 -12.57 -28.04 26.07
C GLY A 522 -13.60 -26.90 26.07
N PHE A 523 -14.72 -27.13 26.74
CA PHE A 523 -15.92 -26.30 26.90
C PHE A 523 -15.74 -25.02 27.74
N ARG A 524 -16.66 -24.04 27.58
CA ARG A 524 -17.16 -23.23 28.71
C ARG A 524 -18.65 -22.87 28.58
N ARG A 525 -19.46 -23.45 29.47
CA ARG A 525 -20.74 -22.95 30.04
C ARG A 525 -20.45 -21.65 30.82
N SER A 526 -21.36 -20.75 31.18
CA SER A 526 -22.83 -20.65 31.24
C SER A 526 -23.17 -19.21 31.67
N LEU A 527 -24.36 -18.69 31.33
CA LEU A 527 -25.34 -18.15 32.28
C LEU A 527 -26.53 -17.55 31.51
N SER A 528 -27.70 -18.16 31.71
CA SER A 528 -29.02 -17.54 31.49
C SER A 528 -29.48 -16.89 32.81
N PRO A 529 -30.48 -15.99 32.78
CA PRO A 529 -31.80 -16.44 33.24
C PRO A 529 -32.94 -15.89 32.38
N GLY A 530 -34.05 -16.63 32.33
CA GLY A 530 -35.30 -16.22 31.67
C GLY A 530 -36.40 -17.26 31.85
N GLU A 531 -37.05 -17.25 33.01
CA GLU A 531 -38.48 -17.54 33.17
C GLU A 531 -39.24 -16.26 32.72
N SER A 532 -40.47 -16.23 32.21
CA SER A 532 -41.62 -17.12 32.34
C SER A 532 -42.63 -16.87 31.19
N SER A 533 -43.40 -17.93 30.92
CA SER A 533 -44.71 -18.08 30.28
C SER A 533 -45.58 -16.84 29.96
N SER A 534 -46.12 -16.79 28.75
CA SER A 534 -47.54 -17.00 28.38
C SER A 534 -47.70 -17.01 26.87
#